data_AF-A0A2W1BAY0-F1
#
_entry.id   AF-A0A2W1BAY0-F1
#
_cell.length_a   1.000
_cell.length_b   1.000
_cell.length_c   1.000
_cell.angle_alpha   90.00
_cell.angle_beta   90.00
_cell.angle_gamma   90.00
#
_symmetry.space_group_name_H-M   'P 1'
#
loop_
_entity.id
_entity.type
_entity.pdbx_description
1 polymer ?
#
loop_
_entity_poly.entity_id
_entity_poly.type
_entity_poly.pdbx_seq_one_letter_code
_entity_poly.pdbx_strand_id
1 'polypeptide(L)'
;MLSKGKSCVGLGQPIFFYLEGIWWLAGLTVTALFLHATALSESILGGLLAVASYFANHAECTRVQWAPNQRENFAAPLLLLQTWLVSMQLRDSHRRTTFQLQVSIFILNCLCLLFWQFSQFIFLTQTAIFFVMEQFRVIDRNQRYSITYHRLLSMVSWRS
;
A
#
# COMPACT_ATOMS: atom_id res chain seq x y z
N MET A 1 42.75 -17.98 27.47
CA MET A 1 41.43 -18.21 26.81
C MET A 1 40.39 -17.33 27.50
N LEU A 2 40.08 -16.17 26.93
CA LEU A 2 39.12 -15.22 27.50
C LEU A 2 37.70 -15.77 27.30
N SER A 3 37.04 -16.12 28.41
CA SER A 3 35.66 -16.62 28.44
C SER A 3 34.68 -15.49 28.15
N LYS A 4 33.80 -15.74 27.17
CA LYS A 4 32.57 -15.02 26.80
C LYS A 4 32.17 -13.91 27.78
N GLY A 5 32.42 -12.66 27.38
CA GLY A 5 31.72 -11.51 27.94
C GLY A 5 30.22 -11.70 27.75
N LYS A 6 29.46 -11.68 28.86
CA LYS A 6 28.02 -11.51 28.83
C LYS A 6 27.75 -10.15 28.20
N SER A 7 27.41 -10.14 26.93
CA SER A 7 26.90 -8.94 26.27
C SER A 7 25.58 -8.60 26.94
N CYS A 8 25.50 -7.47 27.66
CA CYS A 8 24.30 -7.01 28.35
C CYS A 8 23.15 -6.64 27.39
N VAL A 9 23.34 -6.79 26.08
CA VAL A 9 22.32 -6.65 25.04
C VAL A 9 21.59 -7.98 24.78
N GLY A 10 21.01 -8.56 25.83
CA GLY A 10 20.15 -9.76 25.70
C GLY A 10 18.86 -9.53 24.90
N LEU A 11 18.52 -8.27 24.61
CA LEU A 11 17.32 -7.85 23.86
C LEU A 11 17.62 -7.16 22.51
N GLY A 12 18.89 -6.95 22.16
CA GLY A 12 19.29 -6.21 20.95
C GLY A 12 19.13 -7.02 19.66
N GLN A 13 19.40 -8.32 19.72
CA GLN A 13 19.35 -9.20 18.55
C GLN A 13 17.97 -9.25 17.83
N PRO A 14 16.82 -9.32 18.53
CA PRO A 14 15.51 -9.32 17.87
C PRO A 14 15.10 -7.96 17.29
N ILE A 15 15.52 -6.83 17.86
CA ILE A 15 15.17 -5.50 17.33
C ILE A 15 15.90 -5.21 16.02
N PHE A 16 17.17 -5.64 15.87
CA PHE A 16 17.92 -5.44 14.62
C PHE A 16 17.30 -6.19 13.45
N PHE A 17 16.91 -7.47 13.63
CA PHE A 17 16.22 -8.23 12.59
C PHE A 17 14.97 -7.51 12.06
N TYR A 18 14.21 -6.92 12.97
CA TYR A 18 12.98 -6.21 12.66
C TYR A 18 13.26 -4.87 11.95
N LEU A 19 14.26 -4.11 12.40
CA LEU A 19 14.68 -2.85 11.76
C LEU A 19 15.18 -3.10 10.34
N GLU A 20 16.01 -4.11 10.12
CA GLU A 20 16.48 -4.52 8.79
C GLU A 20 15.30 -4.74 7.83
N GLY A 21 14.28 -5.48 8.28
CA GLY A 21 13.07 -5.70 7.49
C GLY A 21 12.34 -4.40 7.13
N ILE A 22 12.25 -3.45 8.06
CA ILE A 22 11.61 -2.15 7.83
C ILE A 22 12.38 -1.32 6.80
N TRP A 23 13.72 -1.31 6.84
CA TRP A 23 14.53 -0.58 5.86
C TRP A 23 14.33 -1.15 4.45
N TRP A 24 14.24 -2.47 4.31
CA TRP A 24 13.88 -3.11 3.05
C TRP A 24 12.48 -2.70 2.58
N LEU A 25 11.50 -2.69 3.47
CA LEU A 25 10.12 -2.26 3.15
C LEU A 25 10.04 -0.78 2.77
N ALA A 26 10.87 0.07 3.38
CA ALA A 26 10.98 1.48 3.01
C ALA A 26 11.55 1.63 1.60
N GLY A 27 12.61 0.89 1.26
CA GLY A 27 13.14 0.85 -0.11
C GLY A 27 12.11 0.36 -1.13
N LEU A 28 11.34 -0.68 -0.78
CA LEU A 28 10.23 -1.18 -1.60
C LEU A 28 9.13 -0.14 -1.79
N THR A 29 8.84 0.67 -0.76
CA THR A 29 7.84 1.75 -0.83
C THR A 29 8.25 2.81 -1.85
N VAL A 30 9.51 3.26 -1.82
CA VAL A 30 10.04 4.23 -2.80
C VAL A 30 10.05 3.65 -4.21
N THR A 31 10.43 2.37 -4.35
CA THR A 31 10.43 1.68 -5.64
C THR A 31 9.02 1.55 -6.21
N ALA A 32 8.05 1.15 -5.38
CA ALA A 32 6.64 1.07 -5.76
C ALA A 32 6.09 2.44 -6.16
N LEU A 33 6.44 3.50 -5.42
CA LEU A 33 6.06 4.87 -5.76
C LEU A 33 6.59 5.30 -7.13
N PHE A 34 7.87 5.03 -7.41
CA PHE A 34 8.49 5.32 -8.69
C PHE A 34 7.77 4.62 -9.84
N LEU A 35 7.53 3.31 -9.71
CA LEU A 35 6.84 2.52 -10.73
C LEU A 35 5.40 3.00 -10.93
N HIS A 36 4.70 3.29 -9.84
CA HIS A 36 3.32 3.77 -9.89
C HIS A 36 3.21 5.13 -10.60
N ALA A 37 4.08 6.08 -10.24
CA ALA A 37 4.11 7.41 -10.86
C ALA A 37 4.58 7.37 -12.32
N THR A 38 5.55 6.51 -12.64
CA THR A 38 5.99 6.29 -14.03
C THR A 38 4.87 5.70 -14.88
N ALA A 39 4.14 4.72 -14.37
CA ALA A 39 3.00 4.11 -15.07
C ALA A 39 1.83 5.10 -15.24
N LEU A 40 1.63 6.01 -14.29
CA LEU A 40 0.56 7.01 -14.36
C LEU A 40 0.87 8.13 -15.37
N SER A 41 2.12 8.59 -15.39
CA SER A 41 2.60 9.69 -16.25
C SER A 41 3.13 9.24 -17.61
N GLU A 42 3.26 7.93 -17.83
CA GLU A 42 3.89 7.31 -19.01
C GLU A 42 5.31 7.84 -19.27
N SER A 43 5.98 8.31 -18.23
CA SER A 43 7.30 8.94 -18.31
C SER A 43 8.14 8.68 -17.08
N ILE A 44 9.42 8.36 -17.31
CA ILE A 44 10.42 8.18 -16.25
C ILE A 44 10.59 9.46 -15.43
N LEU A 45 10.45 10.63 -16.08
CA LEU A 45 10.55 11.93 -15.40
C LEU A 45 9.45 12.11 -14.35
N GLY A 46 8.23 11.61 -14.61
CA GLY A 46 7.15 11.66 -13.63
C GLY A 46 7.42 10.77 -12.42
N GLY A 47 8.04 9.60 -12.64
CA GLY A 47 8.56 8.74 -11.57
C GLY A 47 9.62 9.43 -10.72
N LEU A 48 10.63 10.03 -11.36
CA LEU A 48 11.69 10.75 -10.67
C LEU A 48 11.16 11.94 -9.87
N LEU A 49 10.22 12.69 -10.43
CA LEU A 49 9.59 13.83 -9.76
C LEU A 49 8.78 13.39 -8.53
N ALA A 50 8.07 12.26 -8.60
CA ALA A 50 7.35 11.70 -7.45
C ALA A 50 8.32 11.28 -6.33
N VAL A 51 9.41 10.60 -6.67
CA VAL A 51 10.43 10.18 -5.70
C VAL A 51 11.13 11.40 -5.07
N ALA A 52 11.49 12.40 -5.88
CA ALA A 52 12.07 13.65 -5.38
C ALA A 52 11.12 14.36 -4.42
N SER A 53 9.83 14.43 -4.77
CA SER A 53 8.79 15.04 -3.92
C SER A 53 8.61 14.26 -2.61
N TYR A 54 8.66 12.92 -2.66
CA TYR A 54 8.60 12.07 -1.48
C TYR A 54 9.78 12.31 -0.54
N PHE A 55 11.01 12.39 -1.07
CA PHE A 55 12.19 12.68 -0.24
C PHE A 55 12.18 14.11 0.31
N ALA A 56 11.74 15.09 -0.47
CA ALA A 56 11.59 16.47 -0.02
C ALA A 56 10.59 16.59 1.15
N ASN A 57 9.56 15.73 1.18
CA ASN A 57 8.53 15.70 2.23
C ASN A 57 8.64 14.46 3.13
N HIS A 58 9.82 13.84 3.22
CA HIS A 58 9.98 12.51 3.83
C HIS A 58 9.46 12.46 5.27
N ALA A 59 9.64 13.53 6.06
CA ALA A 59 9.19 13.62 7.44
C ALA A 59 7.66 13.56 7.59
N GLU A 60 6.92 14.05 6.59
CA GLU A 60 5.46 14.04 6.56
C GLU A 60 4.92 12.79 5.87
N CYS A 61 5.62 12.29 4.85
CA CYS A 61 5.22 11.09 4.10
C CYS A 61 5.47 9.79 4.86
N THR A 62 6.47 9.75 5.75
CA THR A 62 6.78 8.55 6.52
C THR A 62 7.44 8.89 7.85
N ARG A 63 7.15 8.07 8.86
CA ARG A 63 7.79 8.14 10.17
C ARG A 63 8.88 7.09 10.33
N VAL A 64 9.27 6.38 9.27
CA VAL A 64 10.22 5.25 9.32
C VAL A 64 11.55 5.60 9.99
N GLN A 65 12.02 6.85 9.85
CA GLN A 65 13.27 7.32 10.47
C GLN A 65 13.15 7.57 11.99
N TRP A 66 11.97 8.02 12.46
CA TRP A 66 11.75 8.45 13.85
C TRP A 66 11.08 7.39 14.70
N ALA A 67 10.21 6.59 14.07
CA ALA A 67 9.42 5.55 14.70
C ALA A 67 9.36 4.32 13.76
N PRO A 68 10.51 3.64 13.55
CA PRO A 68 10.59 2.51 12.62
C PRO A 68 9.63 1.37 13.01
N ASN A 69 9.41 1.19 14.31
CA ASN A 69 8.53 0.16 14.88
C ASN A 69 7.02 0.41 14.72
N GLN A 70 6.64 1.49 14.06
CA GLN A 70 5.24 1.71 13.73
C GLN A 70 4.77 0.71 12.68
N ARG A 71 3.60 0.11 12.93
CA ARG A 71 3.01 -0.90 12.04
C ARG A 71 2.64 -0.35 10.67
N GLU A 72 2.45 0.97 10.56
CA GLU A 72 2.20 1.66 9.29
C GLU A 72 3.33 1.46 8.27
N ASN A 73 4.59 1.34 8.75
CA ASN A 73 5.75 1.11 7.90
C ASN A 73 5.70 -0.28 7.23
N PHE A 74 5.00 -1.25 7.83
CA PHE A 74 4.78 -2.58 7.25
C PHE A 74 3.69 -2.59 6.19
N ALA A 75 2.64 -1.78 6.41
CA ALA A 75 1.53 -1.68 5.49
C ALA A 75 1.84 -0.79 4.26
N ALA A 76 2.77 0.16 4.37
CA ALA A 76 3.07 1.14 3.33
C ALA A 76 3.32 0.55 1.91
N PRO A 77 4.22 -0.42 1.70
CA PRO A 77 4.44 -0.97 0.36
C PRO A 77 3.23 -1.78 -0.15
N LEU A 78 2.50 -2.45 0.76
CA LEU A 78 1.28 -3.18 0.41
C LEU A 78 0.15 -2.25 0.01
N LEU A 79 0.01 -1.11 0.68
CA LEU A 79 -0.96 -0.07 0.35
C LEU A 79 -0.67 0.55 -1.02
N LEU A 80 0.60 0.83 -1.33
CA LEU A 80 0.98 1.34 -2.66
C LEU A 80 0.71 0.32 -3.77
N LEU A 81 1.03 -0.96 -3.53
CA LEU A 81 0.73 -2.05 -4.45
C LEU A 81 -0.80 -2.19 -4.65
N GLN A 82 -1.57 -2.11 -3.56
CA GLN A 82 -3.02 -2.14 -3.60
C GLN A 82 -3.59 -0.97 -4.42
N THR A 83 -3.12 0.26 -4.21
CA THR A 83 -3.56 1.44 -4.98
C THR A 83 -3.21 1.33 -6.46
N TRP A 84 -2.07 0.69 -6.77
CA TRP A 84 -1.67 0.46 -8.15
C TRP A 84 -2.55 -0.57 -8.85
N LEU A 85 -2.82 -1.72 -8.23
CA LEU A 85 -3.73 -2.73 -8.81
C LEU A 85 -5.14 -2.16 -9.01
N VAL A 86 -5.60 -1.31 -8.09
CA VAL A 86 -6.87 -0.58 -8.21
C VAL A 86 -6.85 0.35 -9.43
N SER A 87 -5.75 1.05 -9.66
CA SER A 87 -5.59 1.93 -10.82
C SER A 87 -5.52 1.13 -12.14
N MET A 88 -4.90 -0.05 -12.13
CA MET A 88 -4.91 -0.96 -13.28
C MET A 88 -6.31 -1.48 -13.58
N GLN A 89 -7.08 -1.85 -12.55
CA GLN A 89 -8.47 -2.30 -12.70
C GLN A 89 -9.37 -1.22 -13.31
N LEU A 90 -9.08 0.06 -13.04
CA LEU A 90 -9.77 1.19 -13.67
C LEU A 90 -9.39 1.36 -15.15
N ARG A 91 -8.13 1.10 -15.52
CA ARG A 91 -7.62 1.22 -16.90
C ARG A 91 -7.98 0.02 -17.79
N ASP A 92 -8.14 -1.17 -17.22
CA ASP A 92 -8.43 -2.39 -17.97
C ASP A 92 -9.89 -2.40 -18.45
N SER A 93 -10.09 -1.96 -19.70
CA SER A 93 -11.39 -1.95 -20.37
C SER A 93 -11.83 -3.36 -20.83
N HIS A 94 -10.94 -4.36 -20.86
CA HIS A 94 -11.16 -5.61 -21.60
C HIS A 94 -11.59 -6.81 -20.73
N ARG A 95 -11.93 -6.63 -19.46
CA ARG A 95 -12.62 -7.59 -18.56
C ARG A 95 -12.00 -9.00 -18.37
N ARG A 96 -10.95 -9.40 -19.10
CA ARG A 96 -10.43 -10.77 -19.11
C ARG A 96 -9.68 -11.14 -17.83
N THR A 97 -9.15 -10.15 -17.10
CA THR A 97 -8.32 -10.36 -15.90
C THR A 97 -9.00 -9.93 -14.59
N THR A 98 -10.30 -9.59 -14.65
CA THR A 98 -11.03 -8.92 -13.56
C THR A 98 -11.07 -9.72 -12.27
N PHE A 99 -11.33 -11.03 -12.35
CA PHE A 99 -11.49 -11.86 -11.15
C PHE A 99 -10.17 -12.07 -10.40
N GLN A 100 -9.08 -12.37 -11.11
CA GLN A 100 -7.76 -12.52 -10.49
C GLN A 100 -7.30 -11.22 -9.83
N LEU A 101 -7.48 -10.07 -10.52
CA LEU A 101 -7.20 -8.75 -9.95
C LEU A 101 -8.06 -8.46 -8.71
N GLN A 102 -9.35 -8.80 -8.72
CA GLN A 102 -10.23 -8.63 -7.58
C GLN A 102 -9.79 -9.46 -6.37
N VAL A 103 -9.39 -10.71 -6.59
CA VAL A 103 -8.87 -11.60 -5.53
C VAL A 103 -7.54 -11.05 -4.98
N SER A 104 -6.62 -10.59 -5.84
CA SER A 104 -5.36 -9.97 -5.39
C SER A 104 -5.60 -8.72 -4.56
N ILE A 105 -6.51 -7.83 -4.98
CA ILE A 105 -6.89 -6.62 -4.23
C ILE A 105 -7.51 -7.00 -2.88
N PHE A 106 -8.38 -8.02 -2.84
CA PHE A 106 -8.99 -8.50 -1.60
C PHE A 106 -7.93 -9.01 -0.62
N ILE A 107 -7.01 -9.85 -1.07
CA ILE A 107 -5.92 -10.38 -0.23
C ILE A 107 -5.05 -9.23 0.29
N LEU A 108 -4.69 -8.27 -0.56
CA LEU A 108 -3.91 -7.10 -0.14
C LEU A 108 -4.66 -6.24 0.87
N ASN A 109 -5.98 -6.03 0.70
CA ASN A 109 -6.79 -5.31 1.67
C ASN A 109 -6.76 -6.00 3.05
N CYS A 110 -6.94 -7.33 3.08
CA CYS A 110 -6.86 -8.11 4.31
C CYS A 110 -5.48 -8.01 4.97
N LEU A 111 -4.39 -8.12 4.20
CA LEU A 111 -3.03 -7.96 4.71
C LEU A 111 -2.79 -6.54 5.25
N CYS A 112 -3.27 -5.50 4.55
CA CYS A 112 -3.15 -4.13 5.01
C CYS A 112 -3.94 -3.88 6.30
N LEU A 113 -5.13 -4.47 6.46
CA LEU A 113 -5.90 -4.39 7.70
C LEU A 113 -5.23 -5.16 8.86
N LEU A 114 -4.60 -6.30 8.55
CA LEU A 114 -3.84 -7.09 9.51
C LEU A 114 -2.60 -6.34 10.02
N PHE A 115 -1.83 -5.74 9.11
CA PHE A 115 -0.64 -4.98 9.47
C PHE A 115 -1.00 -3.63 10.10
N TRP A 116 -2.01 -2.93 9.58
CA TRP A 116 -2.37 -1.60 10.06
C TRP A 116 -3.88 -1.37 10.10
N GLN A 117 -4.41 -1.29 11.33
CA GLN A 117 -5.84 -1.14 11.63
C GLN A 117 -6.50 0.11 11.02
N PHE A 118 -5.73 1.16 10.73
CA PHE A 118 -6.26 2.41 10.16
C PHE A 118 -6.38 2.38 8.64
N SER A 119 -5.90 1.32 7.97
CA SER A 119 -6.02 1.14 6.51
C SER A 119 -7.48 1.22 6.02
N GLN A 120 -8.45 0.86 6.87
CA GLN A 120 -9.88 1.01 6.61
C GLN A 120 -10.29 2.44 6.20
N PHE A 121 -9.65 3.48 6.76
CA PHE A 121 -9.94 4.87 6.39
C PHE A 121 -9.43 5.23 4.99
N ILE A 122 -8.29 4.67 4.60
CA ILE A 122 -7.74 4.83 3.24
C ILE A 122 -8.69 4.16 2.25
N PHE A 123 -9.09 2.91 2.53
CA PHE A 123 -10.01 2.19 1.65
C PHE A 123 -11.37 2.88 1.56
N LEU A 124 -11.89 3.41 2.67
CA LEU A 124 -13.14 4.19 2.67
C LEU A 124 -13.03 5.40 1.73
N THR A 125 -11.90 6.12 1.80
CA THR A 125 -11.63 7.27 0.92
C THR A 125 -11.56 6.84 -0.54
N GLN A 126 -10.89 5.72 -0.85
CA GLN A 126 -10.89 5.16 -2.21
C GLN A 126 -12.32 4.87 -2.69
N THR A 127 -13.13 4.16 -1.89
CA THR A 127 -14.52 3.85 -2.26
C THR A 127 -15.37 5.10 -2.43
N ALA A 128 -15.16 6.14 -1.61
CA ALA A 128 -15.84 7.42 -1.78
C ALA A 128 -15.47 8.10 -3.10
N ILE A 129 -14.19 8.09 -3.48
CA ILE A 129 -13.73 8.61 -4.79
C ILE A 129 -14.39 7.83 -5.93
N PHE A 130 -14.41 6.49 -5.85
CA PHE A 130 -15.09 5.65 -6.84
C PHE A 130 -16.58 5.98 -6.96
N PHE A 131 -17.27 6.17 -5.84
CA PHE A 131 -18.68 6.55 -5.83
C PHE A 131 -18.90 7.89 -6.51
N VAL A 132 -18.04 8.89 -6.25
CA VAL A 132 -18.11 10.19 -6.91
C VAL A 132 -17.87 10.06 -8.43
N MET A 133 -16.86 9.30 -8.85
CA MET A 133 -16.60 9.01 -10.28
C MET A 133 -17.79 8.34 -10.97
N GLU A 134 -18.54 7.49 -10.25
CA GLU A 134 -19.76 6.86 -10.74
C GLU A 134 -20.89 7.87 -10.99
N GLN A 135 -21.08 8.84 -10.08
CA GLN A 135 -22.09 9.89 -10.22
C GLN A 135 -21.82 10.77 -11.45
N PHE A 136 -20.55 11.13 -11.69
CA PHE A 136 -20.14 11.90 -12.87
C PHE A 136 -20.14 11.09 -14.18
N ARG A 137 -20.51 9.80 -14.13
CA ARG A 137 -20.52 8.88 -15.27
C ARG A 137 -19.21 8.76 -16.04
N VAL A 138 -18.08 8.96 -15.35
CA VAL A 138 -16.74 8.73 -15.92
C VAL A 138 -16.50 7.23 -16.17
N ILE A 139 -17.20 6.35 -15.42
CA ILE A 139 -17.04 4.88 -15.48
C ILE A 139 -18.27 4.21 -16.12
N ASP A 140 -18.02 3.22 -16.99
CA ASP A 140 -19.03 2.45 -17.74
C ASP A 140 -20.01 1.67 -16.84
N ARG A 141 -21.29 1.61 -17.25
CA ARG A 141 -22.41 1.13 -16.39
C ARG A 141 -22.26 -0.31 -15.90
N ASN A 142 -21.65 -1.19 -16.70
CA ASN A 142 -21.45 -2.60 -16.37
C ASN A 142 -20.24 -2.85 -15.44
N GLN A 143 -19.32 -1.91 -15.29
CA GLN A 143 -18.13 -2.02 -14.42
C GLN A 143 -18.43 -1.63 -12.96
N ARG A 144 -19.50 -0.85 -12.76
CA ARG A 144 -19.89 -0.23 -11.47
C ARG A 144 -20.26 -1.23 -10.39
N TYR A 145 -21.11 -2.20 -10.72
CA TYR A 145 -21.69 -3.08 -9.70
C TYR A 145 -20.66 -4.08 -9.15
N SER A 146 -19.96 -4.83 -10.01
CA SER A 146 -19.02 -5.88 -9.55
C SER A 146 -17.90 -5.33 -8.65
N ILE A 147 -17.32 -4.17 -9.02
CA ILE A 147 -16.22 -3.56 -8.26
C ILE A 147 -16.70 -3.00 -6.92
N THR A 148 -17.84 -2.30 -6.90
CA THR A 148 -18.37 -1.67 -5.68
C THR A 148 -18.80 -2.72 -4.66
N TYR A 149 -19.47 -3.79 -5.09
CA TYR A 149 -19.89 -4.87 -4.19
C TYR A 149 -18.70 -5.59 -3.55
N HIS A 150 -17.64 -5.93 -4.30
CA HIS A 150 -16.46 -6.60 -3.74
C HIS A 150 -15.70 -5.71 -2.75
N ARG A 151 -15.65 -4.40 -2.99
CA ARG A 151 -15.01 -3.43 -2.09
C ARG A 151 -15.75 -3.32 -0.77
N LEU A 152 -17.08 -3.19 -0.81
CA LEU A 152 -17.91 -3.16 0.40
C LEU A 152 -17.79 -4.46 1.20
N LEU A 153 -17.76 -5.61 0.52
CA LEU A 153 -17.60 -6.91 1.17
C LEU A 153 -16.24 -7.05 1.89
N SER A 154 -15.16 -6.56 1.28
CA SER A 154 -13.83 -6.54 1.91
C SER A 154 -13.75 -5.65 3.15
N MET A 155 -14.57 -4.59 3.23
CA MET A 155 -14.63 -3.70 4.39
C MET A 155 -15.51 -4.26 5.52
N VAL A 156 -16.62 -4.92 5.17
CA VAL A 156 -17.57 -5.48 6.14
C VAL A 156 -17.04 -6.75 6.78
N SER A 157 -16.30 -7.59 6.04
CA SER A 157 -15.74 -8.85 6.54
C SER A 157 -14.74 -8.71 7.70
N TRP A 158 -14.23 -7.50 7.98
CA TRP A 158 -13.30 -7.25 9.09
C TRP A 158 -13.99 -6.77 10.37
N ARG A 159 -15.29 -6.45 10.32
CA ARG A 159 -16.08 -5.94 11.45
C ARG A 159 -16.82 -7.01 12.26
N SER A 160 -16.79 -8.28 11.84
CA SER A 160 -17.37 -9.43 12.56
C SER A 160 -16.27 -10.26 13.21
#